data_AF-A0A2E9J4A8-F1
#
_entry.id   AF-A0A2E9J4A8-F1
#
_cell.length_a   1.000
_cell.length_b   1.000
_cell.length_c   1.000
_cell.angle_alpha   90.00
_cell.angle_beta   90.00
_cell.angle_gamma   90.00
#
_symmetry.space_group_name_H-M   'P 1'
#
loop_
_entity.id
_entity.type
_entity.pdbx_description
1 polymer ?
#
loop_
_entity_poly.entity_id
_entity_poly.type
_entity_poly.pdbx_seq_one_letter_code
_entity_poly.pdbx_strand_id
1 'polypeptide(L)'
;MKRLSEKQIKRNTSFTIFMILLILSFFVFNPAWAASNNDERYCWVSGDNFHDFKDAINKQCKKGDLLWAVSKGGPIDAWNIEQTIGQYCDFQTEIVTGERDDGSHYLQCILIDEKSRKRRVK
;
A
#
# COMPACT_ATOMS: atom_id res chain seq x y z
N MET A 1 -41.72 -5.54 46.84
CA MET A 1 -40.56 -4.92 46.15
C MET A 1 -39.97 -3.83 47.04
N LYS A 2 -38.70 -3.93 47.46
CA LYS A 2 -38.04 -2.86 48.23
C LYS A 2 -37.77 -1.67 47.30
N ARG A 3 -38.35 -0.49 47.59
CA ARG A 3 -38.02 0.75 46.89
C ARG A 3 -36.60 1.18 47.28
N LEU A 4 -35.75 1.42 46.28
CA LEU A 4 -34.41 1.95 46.49
C LEU A 4 -34.50 3.39 46.99
N SER A 5 -33.63 3.74 47.93
CA SER A 5 -33.53 5.13 48.43
C SER A 5 -32.94 6.05 47.36
N GLU A 6 -33.29 7.34 47.37
CA GLU A 6 -32.80 8.34 46.41
C GLU A 6 -31.27 8.40 46.34
N LYS A 7 -30.59 8.22 47.48
CA LYS A 7 -29.12 8.14 47.55
C LYS A 7 -28.56 6.93 46.79
N GLN A 8 -29.24 5.79 46.82
CA GLN A 8 -28.84 4.60 46.07
C GLN A 8 -29.08 4.79 44.56
N ILE A 9 -30.17 5.44 44.18
CA ILE A 9 -30.47 5.74 42.77
C ILE A 9 -29.39 6.65 42.19
N LYS A 10 -29.05 7.75 42.89
CA LYS A 10 -28.02 8.70 42.45
C LYS A 10 -26.63 8.07 42.32
N ARG A 11 -26.29 7.13 43.21
CA ARG A 11 -25.03 6.38 43.14
C ARG A 11 -25.01 5.43 41.93
N ASN A 12 -26.12 4.74 41.69
CA ASN A 12 -26.23 3.80 40.57
C ASN A 12 -26.25 4.54 39.21
N THR A 13 -26.88 5.72 39.12
CA THR A 13 -26.85 6.54 37.91
C THR A 13 -25.45 7.12 37.65
N SER A 14 -24.76 7.60 38.68
CA SER A 14 -23.37 8.06 38.53
C SER A 14 -22.44 6.95 38.06
N PHE A 15 -22.57 5.75 38.65
CA PHE A 15 -21.77 4.58 38.26
C PHE A 15 -22.05 4.10 36.83
N THR A 16 -23.31 4.13 36.41
CA THR A 16 -23.69 3.75 35.03
C THR A 16 -23.19 4.78 34.01
N ILE A 17 -23.29 6.08 34.29
CA ILE A 17 -22.72 7.12 33.43
C ILE A 17 -21.20 6.96 33.31
N PHE A 18 -20.50 6.71 34.42
CA PHE A 18 -19.06 6.47 34.41
C PHE A 18 -18.69 5.25 33.56
N MET A 19 -19.42 4.15 33.68
CA MET A 19 -19.19 2.95 32.85
C MET A 19 -19.43 3.22 31.36
N ILE A 20 -20.47 3.98 31.00
CA ILE A 20 -20.75 4.35 29.61
C ILE A 20 -19.59 5.18 29.03
N LEU A 21 -19.12 6.18 29.78
CA LEU A 21 -17.98 7.02 29.35
C LEU A 21 -16.70 6.20 29.20
N LEU A 22 -16.48 5.22 30.07
CA LEU A 22 -15.32 4.34 30.03
C LEU A 22 -15.37 3.38 28.83
N ILE A 23 -16.54 2.86 28.48
CA ILE A 23 -16.71 2.04 27.27
C ILE A 23 -16.53 2.89 26.00
N LEU A 24 -17.07 4.11 25.97
CA LEU A 24 -16.93 5.02 24.83
C LEU A 24 -15.47 5.44 24.59
N SER A 25 -14.67 5.63 25.64
CA SER A 25 -13.25 5.94 25.48
C SER A 25 -12.49 4.79 24.82
N PHE A 26 -12.83 3.54 25.12
CA PHE A 26 -12.26 2.39 24.40
C PHE A 26 -12.62 2.42 22.92
N PHE A 27 -13.84 2.81 22.52
CA PHE A 27 -14.19 2.90 21.10
C PHE A 27 -13.45 4.01 20.35
N VAL A 28 -13.26 5.18 20.97
CA VAL A 28 -12.60 6.33 20.33
C VAL A 28 -11.08 6.15 20.23
N PHE A 29 -10.46 5.50 21.22
CA PHE A 29 -9.00 5.35 21.30
C PHE A 29 -8.50 3.94 20.96
N ASN A 30 -9.34 3.05 20.40
CA ASN A 30 -8.87 1.71 20.06
C ASN A 30 -7.92 1.77 18.84
N PRO A 31 -6.63 1.42 19.01
CA PRO A 31 -5.65 1.44 17.92
C PRO A 31 -5.97 0.44 16.80
N ALA A 32 -6.89 -0.50 17.01
CA ALA A 32 -7.37 -1.42 15.97
C ALA A 32 -8.11 -0.70 14.83
N TRP A 33 -8.67 0.50 15.06
CA TRP A 33 -9.31 1.30 14.00
C TRP A 33 -8.28 2.00 13.11
N ALA A 34 -7.06 2.23 13.61
CA ALA A 34 -5.96 2.80 12.83
C ALA A 34 -5.27 1.77 11.93
N ALA A 35 -5.66 0.49 12.03
CA ALA A 35 -5.16 -0.57 11.15
C ALA A 35 -5.95 -0.62 9.83
N SER A 36 -6.02 0.50 9.10
CA SER A 36 -6.27 0.42 7.66
C SER A 36 -4.97 -0.05 7.00
N ASN A 37 -4.66 -1.33 7.11
CA ASN A 37 -3.63 -1.99 6.30
C ASN A 37 -4.15 -2.20 4.87
N ASN A 38 -4.68 -1.14 4.27
CA ASN A 38 -5.11 -1.10 2.88
C ASN A 38 -4.53 0.15 2.19
N ASP A 39 -3.37 0.61 2.67
CA ASP A 39 -2.47 1.40 1.86
C ASP A 39 -1.86 0.42 0.84
N GLU A 40 -2.55 0.16 -0.26
CA GLU A 40 -1.85 -0.18 -1.50
C GLU A 40 -0.84 0.95 -1.71
N ARG A 41 0.41 0.73 -1.31
CA ARG A 41 1.45 1.75 -1.45
C ARG A 41 1.80 1.79 -2.92
N TYR A 42 1.23 2.76 -3.61
CA TYR A 42 1.60 3.08 -4.98
C TYR A 42 3.05 3.51 -4.98
N CYS A 43 3.92 2.73 -5.61
CA CYS A 43 5.29 3.14 -5.86
C CYS A 43 5.40 3.74 -7.25
N TRP A 44 5.43 5.07 -7.31
CA TRP A 44 5.57 5.78 -8.57
C TRP A 44 7.04 6.03 -8.90
N VAL A 45 7.50 5.52 -10.04
CA VAL A 45 8.88 5.71 -10.50
C VAL A 45 8.89 6.31 -11.90
N SER A 46 9.88 7.15 -12.18
CA SER A 46 10.10 7.69 -13.52
C SER A 46 11.55 7.61 -13.94
N GLY A 47 11.81 7.28 -15.21
CA GLY A 47 13.17 7.15 -15.76
C GLY A 47 13.18 7.07 -17.28
N ASP A 48 14.36 7.24 -17.88
CA ASP A 48 14.52 7.25 -19.34
C ASP A 48 14.95 5.87 -19.85
N ASN A 49 15.60 5.08 -19.01
CA ASN A 49 16.08 3.74 -19.33
C ASN A 49 15.86 2.74 -18.17
N PHE A 50 16.15 1.46 -18.41
CA PHE A 50 16.00 0.40 -17.42
C PHE A 50 16.85 0.62 -16.13
N HIS A 51 18.05 1.19 -16.25
CA HIS A 51 18.89 1.46 -15.07
C HIS A 51 18.26 2.51 -14.17
N ASP A 52 17.65 3.55 -14.74
CA ASP A 52 16.93 4.57 -13.98
C ASP A 52 15.75 3.97 -13.22
N PHE A 53 14.99 3.06 -13.86
CA PHE A 53 13.91 2.34 -13.19
C PHE A 53 14.42 1.47 -12.06
N LYS A 54 15.50 0.71 -12.29
CA LYS A 54 16.13 -0.11 -11.25
C LYS A 54 16.57 0.71 -10.04
N ASP A 55 17.25 1.83 -10.27
CA ASP A 55 17.73 2.70 -9.20
C ASP A 55 16.57 3.37 -8.46
N ALA A 56 15.54 3.82 -9.18
CA ALA A 56 14.34 4.40 -8.58
C ALA A 56 13.56 3.37 -7.75
N ILE A 57 13.37 2.16 -8.27
CA ILE A 57 12.68 1.05 -7.58
C ILE A 57 13.40 0.69 -6.29
N ASN A 58 14.72 0.47 -6.36
CA ASN A 58 15.51 0.08 -5.19
C ASN A 58 15.55 1.16 -4.11
N LYS A 59 15.45 2.44 -4.51
CA LYS A 59 15.50 3.57 -3.58
C LYS A 59 14.14 3.89 -2.96
N GLN A 60 13.05 3.70 -3.69
CA GLN A 60 11.74 4.26 -3.35
C GLN A 60 10.65 3.21 -3.09
N CYS A 61 10.76 2.01 -3.67
CA CYS A 61 9.73 0.98 -3.57
C CYS A 61 10.06 -0.10 -2.53
N LYS A 62 9.03 -0.76 -2.02
CA LYS A 62 9.12 -1.97 -1.22
C LYS A 62 8.43 -3.12 -1.94
N LYS A 63 8.88 -4.34 -1.65
CA LYS A 63 8.20 -5.55 -2.11
C LYS A 63 6.73 -5.54 -1.69
N GLY A 64 5.85 -5.91 -2.63
CA GLY A 64 4.40 -5.93 -2.45
C GLY A 64 3.71 -4.60 -2.80
N ASP A 65 4.47 -3.54 -3.06
CA ASP A 65 3.92 -2.27 -3.53
C ASP A 65 3.37 -2.40 -4.96
N LEU A 66 2.36 -1.61 -5.29
CA LEU A 66 1.87 -1.49 -6.66
C LEU A 66 2.81 -0.53 -7.43
N LEU A 67 3.67 -1.09 -8.27
CA LEU A 67 4.59 -0.31 -9.09
C LEU A 67 3.83 0.43 -10.17
N TRP A 68 4.12 1.71 -10.34
CA TRP A 68 3.73 2.53 -11.48
C TRP A 68 4.99 3.17 -12.07
N ALA A 69 5.50 2.63 -13.16
CA ALA A 69 6.68 3.15 -13.86
C ALA A 69 6.27 3.99 -15.07
N VAL A 70 6.82 5.21 -15.22
CA VAL A 70 6.57 6.13 -16.35
C VAL A 70 7.89 6.58 -16.96
N SER A 71 7.98 6.70 -18.29
CA SER A 71 9.16 7.31 -18.89
C SER A 71 8.98 8.75 -19.28
N LYS A 72 10.03 9.54 -19.03
CA LYS A 72 10.05 10.99 -19.23
C LYS A 72 11.08 11.40 -20.28
N GLY A 73 11.05 10.84 -21.49
CA GLY A 73 12.05 11.28 -22.47
C GLY A 73 12.14 10.55 -23.79
N GLY A 74 11.09 9.89 -24.23
CA GLY A 74 11.11 9.11 -25.47
C GLY A 74 10.32 7.82 -25.30
N PRO A 75 10.23 7.01 -26.37
CA PRO A 75 9.60 5.71 -26.27
C PRO A 75 10.39 4.89 -25.24
N ILE A 76 9.71 4.39 -24.21
CA ILE A 76 10.24 3.23 -23.52
C ILE A 76 10.29 2.15 -24.58
N ASP A 77 11.48 1.82 -25.06
CA ASP A 77 11.63 0.66 -25.92
C ASP A 77 10.95 -0.51 -25.22
N ALA A 78 10.11 -1.26 -25.94
CA ALA A 78 9.40 -2.41 -25.40
C ALA A 78 10.35 -3.34 -24.60
N TRP A 79 11.63 -3.35 -24.98
CA TRP A 79 12.74 -3.94 -24.25
C TRP A 79 12.90 -3.49 -22.78
N ASN A 80 12.87 -2.18 -22.49
CA ASN A 80 13.02 -1.66 -21.13
C ASN A 80 11.82 -2.04 -20.24
N ILE A 81 10.61 -2.04 -20.81
CA ILE A 81 9.42 -2.56 -20.13
C ILE A 81 9.57 -4.07 -19.88
N GLU A 82 9.98 -4.84 -20.89
CA GLU A 82 10.19 -6.29 -20.76
C GLU A 82 11.23 -6.63 -19.68
N GLN A 83 12.34 -5.88 -19.61
CA GLN A 83 13.35 -6.06 -18.56
C GLN A 83 12.78 -5.73 -17.17
N THR A 84 12.02 -4.64 -17.04
CA THR A 84 11.40 -4.23 -15.76
C THR A 84 10.37 -5.27 -15.30
N ILE A 85 9.51 -5.72 -16.22
CA ILE A 85 8.56 -6.81 -15.98
C ILE A 85 9.30 -8.09 -15.54
N GLY A 86 10.32 -8.47 -16.31
CA GLY A 86 11.10 -9.67 -16.06
C GLY A 86 11.73 -9.69 -14.67
N GLN A 87 12.28 -8.56 -14.22
CA GLN A 87 13.05 -8.48 -12.98
C GLN A 87 12.22 -8.14 -11.74
N TYR A 88 11.16 -7.35 -11.87
CA TYR A 88 10.48 -6.74 -10.72
C TYR A 88 8.97 -7.00 -10.64
N CYS A 89 8.33 -7.52 -11.70
CA CYS A 89 6.88 -7.79 -11.67
C CYS A 89 6.55 -9.25 -11.35
N ASP A 90 5.49 -9.47 -10.58
CA ASP A 90 4.88 -10.78 -10.41
C ASP A 90 4.03 -11.16 -11.63
N PHE A 91 4.45 -12.20 -12.36
CA PHE A 91 3.75 -12.71 -13.53
C PHE A 91 2.44 -13.43 -13.21
N GLN A 92 2.21 -13.81 -11.95
CA GLN A 92 0.93 -14.36 -11.52
C GLN A 92 -0.14 -13.27 -11.36
N THR A 93 0.29 -12.00 -11.32
CA THR A 93 -0.58 -10.84 -11.23
C THR A 93 -0.78 -10.19 -12.58
N GLU A 94 -1.84 -9.40 -12.72
CA GLU A 94 -2.09 -8.63 -13.93
C GLU A 94 -0.98 -7.59 -14.13
N ILE A 95 -0.44 -7.54 -15.35
CA ILE A 95 0.56 -6.56 -15.78
C ILE A 95 -0.11 -5.67 -16.80
N VAL A 96 -0.18 -4.36 -16.52
CA VAL A 96 -0.78 -3.37 -17.41
C VAL A 96 0.32 -2.53 -18.03
N THR A 97 0.28 -2.38 -19.35
CA THR A 97 1.18 -1.50 -20.09
C THR A 97 0.36 -0.63 -21.05
N GLY A 98 0.85 0.56 -21.37
CA GLY A 98 0.16 1.46 -22.28
C GLY A 98 0.95 2.70 -22.62
N GLU A 99 0.32 3.57 -23.40
CA GLU A 99 0.80 4.90 -23.77
C GLU A 99 -0.17 5.94 -23.21
N ARG A 100 0.36 7.06 -22.73
CA ARG A 100 -0.38 8.20 -22.20
C ARG A 100 -0.59 9.24 -23.29
N ASP A 101 -1.53 10.15 -23.06
CA ASP A 101 -1.85 11.24 -24.01
C ASP A 101 -0.67 12.17 -24.33
N ASP A 102 0.36 12.18 -23.48
CA ASP A 102 1.61 12.94 -23.66
C ASP A 102 2.71 12.16 -24.42
N GLY A 103 2.40 10.96 -24.93
CA GLY A 103 3.35 10.07 -25.62
C GLY A 103 4.27 9.29 -24.69
N SER A 104 4.08 9.39 -23.36
CA SER A 104 4.86 8.59 -22.40
C SER A 104 4.27 7.19 -22.25
N HIS A 105 5.13 6.17 -22.17
CA HIS A 105 4.70 4.82 -21.85
C HIS A 105 4.67 4.60 -20.34
N TYR A 106 3.76 3.73 -19.90
CA TYR A 106 3.66 3.32 -18.50
C TYR A 106 3.58 1.80 -18.34
N LEU A 107 4.01 1.34 -17.16
CA LEU A 107 3.91 -0.03 -16.68
C LEU A 107 3.36 -0.04 -15.26
N GLN A 108 2.39 -0.90 -15.02
CA GLN A 108 1.81 -1.16 -13.70
C GLN A 108 1.84 -2.67 -13.39
N CYS A 109 2.36 -3.02 -12.21
CA CYS A 109 2.41 -4.41 -11.74
C CYS A 109 2.65 -4.48 -10.22
N ILE A 110 2.44 -5.64 -9.61
CA ILE A 110 2.85 -5.88 -8.22
C ILE A 110 4.37 -6.09 -8.15
N LEU A 111 5.03 -5.30 -7.32
CA LEU A 111 6.47 -5.34 -7.15
C LEU A 111 6.89 -6.57 -6.35
N ILE A 112 7.88 -7.29 -6.86
CA ILE A 112 8.59 -8.34 -6.13
C ILE A 112 10.07 -7.97 -5.97
N ASP A 113 10.76 -8.68 -5.08
CA ASP A 113 12.21 -8.53 -4.94
C ASP A 113 12.88 -8.77 -6.29
N GLU A 114 13.97 -8.05 -6.56
CA GLU A 114 14.76 -8.21 -7.78
C GLU A 114 15.00 -9.71 -7.99
N LYS A 115 14.40 -10.25 -9.06
CA LYS A 115 14.65 -11.64 -9.44
C LYS A 115 16.12 -11.71 -9.77
N SER A 116 16.91 -12.25 -8.83
CA SER A 116 18.31 -12.54 -9.03
C SER A 116 18.43 -13.16 -10.41
N ARG A 117 19.21 -12.51 -11.27
CA ARG A 117 19.54 -12.99 -12.61
C ARG A 117 20.25 -14.32 -12.39
N LYS A 118 19.49 -15.42 -12.24
CA LYS A 118 20.03 -16.78 -12.27
C LYS A 118 20.67 -16.84 -13.63
N ARG A 119 22.00 -16.64 -13.66
CA ARG A 119 22.82 -16.97 -14.82
C ARG A 119 22.33 -18.35 -15.20
N ARG A 120 21.80 -18.49 -16.42
CA ARG A 120 21.62 -19.83 -17.00
C ARG A 120 23.02 -20.43 -16.96
N VAL A 121 23.27 -21.29 -15.98
CA VAL A 121 24.43 -22.17 -16.01
C VAL A 121 24.16 -23.04 -17.23
N LYS A 122 24.98 -22.83 -18.25
CA LYS A 122 24.93 -23.59 -19.50
C LYS A 122 25.25 -25.05 -19.22
#